data_AF-A0A7J9ZTZ6-F1
#
_entry.id   AF-A0A7J9ZTZ6-F1
#
_cell.length_a   1.000
_cell.length_b   1.000
_cell.length_c   1.000
_cell.angle_alpha   90.00
_cell.angle_beta   90.00
_cell.angle_gamma   90.00
#
_symmetry.space_group_name_H-M   'P 1'
#
loop_
_entity.id
_entity.type
_entity.pdbx_description
1 polymer ?
#
loop_
_entity_poly.entity_id
_entity_poly.type
_entity_poly.pdbx_seq_one_letter_code
_entity_poly.pdbx_strand_id
1 'polypeptide(L)' 'PEGKTMGHAGAIVSGSSGTAQAKKEALEKAGVKVGKTPSETARLMRELMQNR' A
#
# COMPACT_ATOMS: atom_id res chain seq x y z
N PRO A 1 -13.88 2.90 -5.99
CA PRO A 1 -15.01 3.84 -5.86
C PRO A 1 -15.15 4.28 -4.40
N GLU A 2 -15.20 5.59 -4.13
CA GLU A 2 -15.44 6.11 -2.78
C GLU A 2 -16.79 5.63 -2.25
N GLY A 3 -16.86 5.34 -0.95
CA GLY A 3 -18.08 4.85 -0.30
C GLY A 3 -18.47 3.40 -0.63
N LYS A 4 -17.69 2.66 -1.43
CA LYS A 4 -17.97 1.25 -1.74
C LYS A 4 -17.11 0.31 -0.90
N THR A 5 -17.75 -0.67 -0.28
CA THR A 5 -17.10 -1.81 0.37
C THR A 5 -16.48 -2.74 -0.67
N MET A 6 -15.19 -3.04 -0.51
CA MET A 6 -14.44 -3.93 -1.41
C MET A 6 -14.31 -5.32 -0.77
N GLY A 7 -15.45 -6.01 -0.60
CA GLY A 7 -15.53 -7.37 -0.06
C GLY A 7 -15.34 -7.46 1.45
N HIS A 8 -14.16 -7.13 1.97
CA HIS A 8 -13.89 -7.12 3.42
C HIS A 8 -14.59 -5.93 4.09
N ALA A 9 -15.21 -6.14 5.26
CA ALA A 9 -16.02 -5.13 5.94
C ALA A 9 -15.28 -3.80 6.23
N GLY A 10 -13.96 -3.88 6.50
CA GLY A 10 -13.11 -2.71 6.72
C GLY A 10 -12.46 -2.12 5.45
N ALA A 11 -12.64 -2.74 4.28
CA ALA A 11 -12.07 -2.28 3.02
C ALA A 11 -12.97 -1.23 2.36
N ILE A 12 -13.06 -0.06 2.99
CA ILE A 12 -13.87 1.09 2.54
C ILE A 12 -12.97 2.32 2.44
N VAL A 13 -13.13 3.09 1.36
CA VAL A 13 -12.56 4.45 1.23
C VAL A 13 -13.65 5.44 1.64
N SER A 14 -13.43 6.19 2.72
CA SER A 14 -14.41 7.15 3.26
C SER A 14 -13.86 8.57 3.19
N GLY A 15 -14.33 9.37 2.23
CA GLY A 15 -13.80 10.70 1.94
C GLY A 15 -12.30 10.66 1.58
N SER A 16 -11.53 11.64 2.05
CA SER A 16 -10.07 11.69 1.87
C SER A 16 -9.29 10.68 2.71
N SER A 17 -9.96 9.99 3.65
CA SER A 17 -9.35 9.04 4.58
C SER A 17 -9.48 7.60 4.08
N GLY A 18 -8.41 6.82 4.23
CA GLY A 18 -8.38 5.40 3.84
C GLY A 18 -8.05 5.14 2.37
N THR A 19 -7.70 6.17 1.58
CA THR A 19 -7.21 5.97 0.20
C THR A 19 -5.91 5.18 0.19
N ALA A 20 -5.70 4.38 -0.86
CA ALA A 20 -4.45 3.64 -1.03
C ALA A 20 -3.24 4.60 -1.17
N GLN A 21 -3.44 5.75 -1.80
CA GLN A 21 -2.40 6.76 -1.99
C GLN A 21 -1.94 7.38 -0.67
N ALA A 22 -2.87 7.80 0.20
CA ALA A 22 -2.50 8.38 1.49
C ALA A 22 -1.72 7.39 2.36
N LYS A 23 -2.10 6.10 2.34
CA LYS A 23 -1.37 5.03 3.06
C LYS A 23 0.03 4.81 2.47
N LYS A 24 0.14 4.80 1.14
CA LYS A 24 1.43 4.68 0.44
C LYS A 24 2.38 5.80 0.85
N GLU A 25 1.94 7.06 0.76
CA GLU A 25 2.76 8.23 1.10
C GLU A 25 3.22 8.21 2.56
N ALA A 26 2.34 7.80 3.49
CA ALA A 26 2.68 7.67 4.91
C ALA A 26 3.77 6.61 5.16
N LEU A 27 3.67 5.45 4.50
CA LEU A 27 4.66 4.37 4.60
C LEU A 27 6.00 4.76 3.98
N GLU A 28 5.99 5.40 2.81
CA GLU A 28 7.21 5.90 2.15
C GLU A 28 7.92 6.97 2.99
N LYS A 29 7.17 7.88 3.63
CA LYS A 29 7.73 8.85 4.59
C LYS A 29 8.38 8.19 5.81
N ALA A 30 7.93 7.01 6.21
CA ALA A 30 8.52 6.22 7.28
C ALA A 30 9.74 5.38 6.81
N GLY A 31 10.16 5.50 5.54
CA GLY A 31 11.30 4.75 4.98
C GLY A 31 10.95 3.36 4.45
N VAL A 32 9.66 3.00 4.39
CA VAL A 32 9.22 1.72 3.83
C VAL A 32 9.18 1.80 2.30
N LYS A 33 9.76 0.81 1.60
CA LYS A 33 9.58 0.68 0.15
C LYS A 33 8.19 0.09 -0.16
N VAL A 34 7.33 0.83 -0.86
CA VAL A 34 5.95 0.40 -1.17
C VAL A 34 5.81 0.06 -2.66
N GLY A 35 5.50 -1.20 -2.97
CA GLY A 35 5.22 -1.64 -4.34
C GLY A 35 3.85 -1.16 -4.83
N LYS A 36 3.73 -0.78 -6.11
CA LYS A 36 2.47 -0.40 -6.76
C LYS A 36 1.63 -1.62 -7.12
N THR A 37 2.27 -2.79 -7.25
CA THR A 37 1.61 -4.08 -7.51
C THR A 37 2.11 -5.15 -6.53
N PRO A 38 1.35 -6.24 -6.32
CA PRO A 38 1.82 -7.35 -5.48
C PRO A 38 3.16 -7.93 -5.94
N SER A 39 3.36 -8.04 -7.26
CA SER A 39 4.60 -8.54 -7.86
C SER A 39 5.79 -7.60 -7.62
N GLU A 40 5.56 -6.28 -7.68
CA GLU A 40 6.60 -5.29 -7.37
C GLU A 40 7.00 -5.37 -5.88
N THR A 41 6.04 -5.54 -4.97
CA THR A 41 6.33 -5.77 -3.54
C THR A 41 7.24 -6.97 -3.33
N ALA A 42 6.96 -8.09 -4.01
CA ALA A 42 7.81 -9.29 -3.93
C ALA A 42 9.23 -9.02 -4.45
N ARG A 43 9.36 -8.27 -5.55
CA ARG A 43 10.66 -7.88 -6.11
C ARG A 43 11.46 -6.99 -5.14
N LEU A 44 10.83 -5.96 -4.58
CA LEU A 44 11.45 -5.06 -3.61
C LEU A 44 11.98 -5.82 -2.39
N MET A 45 11.20 -6.78 -1.88
CA MET A 45 11.60 -7.62 -0.77
C MET A 45 12.84 -8.46 -1.12
N ARG A 46 12.85 -9.10 -2.28
CA ARG A 46 14.01 -9.88 -2.76
C ARG A 46 15.26 -9.02 -2.89
N GLU A 47 15.16 -7.84 -3.50
CA GLU A 47 16.28 -6.90 -3.63
C GLU A 47 16.83 -6.48 -2.26
N LEU A 48 15.96 -6.19 -1.30
CA LEU A 48 16.37 -5.83 0.06
C LEU A 48 17.05 -6.98 0.81
N MET A 49 16.63 -8.23 0.59
CA MET A 49 17.28 -9.39 1.21
C MET A 49 18.65 -9.71 0.60
N GLN A 50 18.80 -9.49 -0.71
CA GLN A 50 20.06 -9.76 -1.43
C GLN A 50 21.13 -8.70 -1.19
N ASN A 51 20.72 -7.49 -0.81
CA ASN A 51 21.62 -6.36 -0.50
C ASN A 51 21.95 -6.24 1.00
N ARG A 52 21.78 -7.31 1.78
CA ARG A 52 22.22 -7.43 3.18
C ARG A 52 23.48 -8.27 3.26
#